data_AF-A0A076H9P8-F1
#
_entry.id   AF-A0A076H9P8-F1
#
_cell.length_a   1.000
_cell.length_b   1.000
_cell.length_c   1.000
_cell.angle_alpha   90.00
_cell.angle_beta   90.00
_cell.angle_gamma   90.00
#
_symmetry.space_group_name_H-M   'P 1'
#
loop_
_entity.id
_entity.type
_entity.pdbx_description
1 polymer ?
#
loop_
_entity_poly.entity_id
_entity_poly.type
_entity_poly.pdbx_seq_one_letter_code
_entity_poly.pdbx_strand_id
1 'polypeptide(L)'
;MLRTVGATVCLMSTLQQWLPDLLEVLRSPLGAVAFIPLYALWVTLLLPGVWASMVAGALYGTWIGSGLVFLGACLGAEVVFLLGRSWLREWARRRLQQVPKLQAVEQAVSREGLKLVLLTRLSPAFPFSLLNLAYGLSEVSLRDYSIGLIGIIPGTVLFCGLGALAGDVARFREVLAGEADPLTWALRVAGVLATVGVVVLVSRTARRALHDVESSL
;
A
#
# COMPACT_ATOMS: atom_id res chain seq x y z
N MET A 1 18.21 -27.28 21.56
CA MET A 1 17.37 -26.19 22.12
C MET A 1 18.19 -25.02 22.67
N LEU A 2 19.23 -25.22 23.49
CA LEU A 2 20.01 -24.11 24.08
C LEU A 2 20.82 -23.22 23.10
N ARG A 3 21.35 -23.78 22.00
CA ARG A 3 22.09 -23.00 20.99
C ARG A 3 21.20 -22.05 20.17
N THR A 4 19.95 -22.42 19.93
CA THR A 4 18.99 -21.60 19.19
C THR A 4 18.54 -20.40 20.02
N VAL A 5 18.32 -20.58 21.32
CA VAL A 5 17.96 -19.51 22.25
C VAL A 5 19.08 -18.48 22.38
N GLY A 6 20.34 -18.91 22.49
CA GLY A 6 21.49 -18.00 22.54
C GLY A 6 21.67 -17.17 21.27
N ALA A 7 21.42 -17.76 20.09
CA ALA A 7 21.49 -17.04 18.82
C ALA A 7 20.35 -16.01 18.68
N THR A 8 19.13 -16.33 19.10
CA THR A 8 18.00 -15.39 19.07
C THR A 8 18.19 -14.23 20.05
N VAL A 9 18.72 -14.49 21.25
CA VAL A 9 19.03 -13.45 22.24
C VAL A 9 20.16 -12.56 21.75
N CYS A 10 21.20 -13.13 21.15
CA CYS A 10 22.31 -12.36 20.56
C CYS A 10 21.80 -11.49 19.40
N LEU A 11 21.02 -12.05 18.48
CA LEU A 11 20.42 -11.31 17.37
C LEU A 11 19.50 -10.19 17.86
N MET A 12 18.68 -10.42 18.90
CA MET A 12 17.84 -9.38 19.53
C MET A 12 18.70 -8.27 20.13
N SER A 13 19.77 -8.62 20.86
CA SER A 13 20.65 -7.64 21.49
C SER A 13 21.40 -6.78 20.46
N THR A 14 21.87 -7.39 19.37
CA THR A 14 22.48 -6.66 18.25
C THR A 14 21.44 -5.77 17.56
N LEU A 15 20.26 -6.28 17.23
CA LEU A 15 19.17 -5.47 16.66
C LEU A 15 18.85 -4.26 17.54
N GLN A 16 18.78 -4.45 18.86
CA GLN A 16 18.47 -3.40 19.83
C GLN A 16 19.55 -2.31 19.89
N GLN A 17 20.80 -2.65 19.56
CA GLN A 17 21.93 -1.72 19.53
C GLN A 17 21.98 -0.88 18.26
N TRP A 18 21.61 -1.44 17.10
CA TRP A 18 21.61 -0.75 15.81
C TRP A 18 20.29 -0.03 15.49
N LEU A 19 19.20 -0.40 16.16
CA LEU A 19 17.88 0.19 15.94
C LEU A 19 17.82 1.71 16.21
N PRO A 20 18.44 2.27 17.25
CA PRO A 20 18.38 3.72 17.51
C PRO A 20 19.05 4.51 16.39
N ASP A 21 20.26 4.09 15.99
CA ASP A 21 21.05 4.76 14.94
C ASP A 21 20.34 4.67 13.58
N LEU A 22 19.76 3.50 13.27
CA LEU A 22 18.98 3.31 12.04
C LEU A 22 17.72 4.18 12.05
N LEU A 23 17.02 4.28 13.18
CA LEU A 23 15.84 5.13 13.31
C LEU A 23 16.18 6.61 13.17
N GLU A 24 17.32 7.05 13.71
CA GLU A 24 17.79 8.43 13.58
C GLU A 24 18.09 8.77 12.11
N VAL A 25 18.81 7.89 11.40
CA VAL A 25 19.07 8.04 9.97
C VAL A 25 17.77 8.04 9.16
N LEU A 26 16.84 7.12 9.46
CA LEU A 26 15.57 7.04 8.74
C LEU A 26 14.66 8.25 8.98
N ARG A 27 14.68 8.83 10.18
CA ARG A 27 13.91 10.04 10.54
C ARG A 27 14.50 11.32 9.97
N SER A 28 15.75 11.30 9.51
CA SER A 28 16.35 12.44 8.82
C SER A 28 15.59 12.77 7.52
N PRO A 29 15.66 14.02 7.02
CA PRO A 29 15.08 14.39 5.73
C PRO A 29 15.60 13.53 4.56
N LEU A 30 16.89 13.16 4.60
CA LEU A 30 17.50 12.24 3.64
C LEU A 30 16.90 10.83 3.74
N GLY A 31 16.67 10.34 4.96
CA GLY A 31 16.00 9.06 5.21
C GLY A 31 14.57 9.03 4.66
N ALA A 32 13.81 10.11 4.85
CA ALA A 32 12.47 10.27 4.27
C ALA A 32 12.49 10.23 2.73
N VAL A 33 13.44 10.91 2.09
CA VAL A 33 13.59 10.86 0.62
C VAL A 33 14.03 9.47 0.15
N ALA A 34 14.95 8.82 0.85
CA ALA A 34 15.41 7.47 0.56
C ALA A 34 14.32 6.41 0.76
N PHE A 35 13.32 6.69 1.60
CA PHE A 35 12.17 5.80 1.80
C PHE A 35 11.36 5.59 0.51
N ILE A 36 11.25 6.60 -0.36
CA ILE A 36 10.50 6.53 -1.61
C ILE A 36 11.02 5.42 -2.55
N PRO A 37 12.31 5.40 -2.95
CA PRO A 37 12.84 4.33 -3.80
C PRO A 37 12.89 2.98 -3.08
N LEU A 38 13.08 2.94 -1.75
CA LEU A 38 13.00 1.70 -0.97
C LEU A 38 11.60 1.10 -1.00
N TYR A 39 10.56 1.93 -0.87
CA TYR A 39 9.17 1.49 -0.98
C TYR A 39 8.86 1.05 -2.42
N ALA A 40 9.34 1.77 -3.42
CA ALA A 40 9.18 1.38 -4.82
C ALA A 40 9.81 -0.01 -5.09
N LEU A 41 11.00 -0.26 -4.52
CA LEU A 41 11.64 -1.57 -4.57
C LEU A 41 10.82 -2.64 -3.85
N TRP A 42 10.30 -2.34 -2.65
CA TRP A 42 9.41 -3.24 -1.90
C TRP A 42 8.19 -3.68 -2.71
N VAL A 43 7.54 -2.73 -3.39
CA VAL A 43 6.42 -3.00 -4.32
C VAL A 43 6.87 -3.84 -5.51
N THR A 44 8.05 -3.55 -6.06
CA THR A 44 8.61 -4.28 -7.21
C THR A 44 8.91 -5.74 -6.86
N LEU A 45 9.31 -6.01 -5.62
CA LEU A 45 9.48 -7.36 -5.06
C LEU A 45 8.15 -8.08 -4.73
N LEU A 46 7.02 -7.47 -5.10
CA LEU A 46 5.67 -7.96 -4.86
C LEU A 46 5.32 -8.19 -3.38
N LEU A 47 6.03 -7.51 -2.48
CA LEU A 47 5.80 -7.63 -1.05
C LEU A 47 4.50 -6.91 -0.64
N PRO A 48 3.83 -7.34 0.44
CA PRO A 48 2.59 -6.69 0.88
C PRO A 48 2.84 -5.24 1.33
N GLY A 49 2.18 -4.27 0.69
CA GLY A 49 2.35 -2.84 0.99
C GLY A 49 1.82 -2.40 2.36
N VAL A 50 0.93 -3.18 2.98
CA VAL A 50 0.36 -2.90 4.30
C VAL A 50 1.46 -2.72 5.36
N TRP A 51 2.43 -3.64 5.39
CA TRP A 51 3.52 -3.61 6.37
C TRP A 51 4.39 -2.36 6.20
N ALA A 52 4.82 -2.07 4.98
CA ALA A 52 5.65 -0.91 4.69
C ALA A 52 4.90 0.42 4.98
N SER A 53 3.57 0.45 4.75
CA SER A 53 2.73 1.62 5.06
C SER A 53 2.60 1.85 6.57
N MET A 54 2.42 0.79 7.36
CA MET A 54 2.39 0.90 8.82
C MET A 54 3.74 1.34 9.39
N VAL A 55 4.84 0.82 8.84
CA VAL A 55 6.20 1.27 9.20
C VAL A 55 6.38 2.75 8.88
N ALA A 56 5.98 3.21 7.69
CA ALA A 56 6.03 4.62 7.33
C ALA A 56 5.23 5.50 8.29
N GLY A 57 4.03 5.05 8.67
CA GLY A 57 3.19 5.70 9.68
C GLY A 57 3.87 5.82 11.05
N ALA A 58 4.50 4.74 11.52
CA ALA A 58 5.23 4.73 12.78
C ALA A 58 6.49 5.62 12.77
N LEU A 59 7.14 5.77 11.61
CA LEU A 59 8.37 6.55 11.45
C LEU A 59 8.12 8.04 11.22
N TYR A 60 7.18 8.37 10.34
CA TYR A 60 6.96 9.72 9.79
C TYR A 60 5.60 10.31 10.17
N GLY A 61 4.76 9.57 10.89
CA GLY A 61 3.39 9.95 11.21
C GLY A 61 2.43 9.77 10.04
N THR A 62 1.14 10.00 10.29
CA THR A 62 0.07 9.69 9.34
C THR A 62 0.24 10.43 8.01
N TRP A 63 0.39 11.75 8.03
CA TRP A 63 0.33 12.56 6.80
C TRP A 63 1.60 12.50 5.96
N ILE A 64 2.77 12.71 6.59
CA ILE A 64 4.06 12.64 5.89
C ILE A 64 4.32 11.20 5.43
N GLY A 65 4.08 10.21 6.31
CA GLY A 65 4.19 8.79 5.95
C GLY A 65 3.29 8.43 4.76
N SER A 66 2.04 8.93 4.75
CA SER A 66 1.12 8.70 3.61
C SER A 66 1.63 9.30 2.31
N GLY A 67 2.20 10.51 2.36
CA GLY A 67 2.78 11.15 1.18
C GLY A 67 3.96 10.37 0.61
N LEU A 68 4.89 9.95 1.48
CA LEU A 68 6.05 9.16 1.09
C LEU A 68 5.65 7.79 0.52
N VAL A 69 4.70 7.11 1.17
CA VAL A 69 4.15 5.83 0.72
C VAL A 69 3.45 5.99 -0.62
N PHE A 70 2.65 7.04 -0.80
CA PHE A 70 1.94 7.26 -2.07
C PHE A 70 2.92 7.46 -3.23
N LEU A 71 3.95 8.29 -3.05
CA LEU A 71 4.97 8.51 -4.07
C LEU A 71 5.75 7.23 -4.39
N GLY A 72 6.21 6.50 -3.37
CA GLY A 72 6.92 5.24 -3.54
C GLY A 72 6.04 4.16 -4.17
N ALA A 73 4.77 4.09 -3.78
CA ALA A 73 3.78 3.18 -4.34
C ALA A 73 3.54 3.47 -5.82
N CYS A 74 3.41 4.74 -6.21
CA CYS A 74 3.24 5.12 -7.60
C CYS A 74 4.42 4.67 -8.46
N LEU A 75 5.65 5.00 -8.02
CA LEU A 75 6.87 4.62 -8.73
C LEU A 75 7.01 3.09 -8.87
N GLY A 76 6.87 2.36 -7.76
CA GLY A 76 6.99 0.89 -7.79
C GLY A 76 5.88 0.23 -8.62
N ALA A 77 4.66 0.76 -8.55
CA ALA A 77 3.53 0.23 -9.28
C ALA A 77 3.67 0.46 -10.79
N GLU A 78 4.18 1.62 -11.22
CA GLU A 78 4.50 1.91 -12.62
C GLU A 78 5.62 1.03 -13.15
N VAL A 79 6.68 0.79 -12.35
CA VAL A 79 7.75 -0.14 -12.72
C VAL A 79 7.19 -1.55 -12.95
N VAL A 80 6.43 -2.10 -12.01
CA VAL A 80 5.84 -3.45 -12.15
C VAL A 80 4.91 -3.53 -13.36
N PHE A 81 4.09 -2.50 -13.57
CA PHE A 81 3.20 -2.41 -14.71
C PHE A 81 3.97 -2.41 -16.04
N LEU A 82 5.04 -1.61 -16.15
CA LEU A 82 5.88 -1.55 -17.34
C LEU A 82 6.68 -2.84 -17.58
N LEU A 83 7.14 -3.51 -16.52
CA LEU A 83 7.76 -4.83 -16.61
C LEU A 83 6.77 -5.86 -17.15
N GLY A 84 5.53 -5.89 -16.65
CA GLY A 84 4.47 -6.73 -17.20
C GLY A 84 4.17 -6.41 -18.67
N ARG A 85 4.09 -5.12 -19.01
CA ARG A 85 3.79 -4.59 -20.34
C ARG A 85 4.82 -4.95 -21.40
N SER A 86 6.09 -4.96 -21.03
CA SER A 86 7.20 -5.10 -21.98
C SER A 86 7.71 -6.54 -22.05
N TRP A 87 7.91 -7.20 -20.91
CA TRP A 87 8.54 -8.52 -20.87
C TRP A 87 7.54 -9.67 -20.93
N LEU A 88 6.37 -9.51 -20.31
CA LEU A 88 5.38 -10.60 -20.22
C LEU A 88 4.23 -10.47 -21.21
N ARG A 89 4.02 -9.29 -21.80
CA ARG A 89 2.89 -9.06 -22.74
C ARG A 89 2.97 -9.94 -23.98
N GLU A 90 4.15 -10.13 -24.55
CA GLU A 90 4.32 -10.99 -25.73
C GLU A 90 3.98 -12.45 -25.42
N TRP A 91 4.36 -12.93 -24.23
CA TRP A 91 4.02 -14.26 -23.75
C TRP A 91 2.52 -14.40 -23.46
N ALA A 92 1.92 -13.42 -22.77
CA ALA A 92 0.51 -13.41 -22.43
C ALA A 92 -0.37 -13.31 -23.68
N ARG A 93 -0.03 -12.45 -24.64
CA ARG A 93 -0.77 -12.27 -25.89
C ARG A 93 -0.79 -13.53 -26.74
N ARG A 94 0.35 -14.26 -26.84
CA ARG A 94 0.41 -15.56 -27.54
C ARG A 94 -0.48 -16.61 -26.89
N ARG A 95 -0.64 -16.57 -25.56
CA ARG A 95 -1.55 -17.46 -24.82
C ARG A 95 -3.02 -17.05 -24.98
N LEU A 96 -3.33 -15.75 -24.92
CA LEU A 96 -4.71 -15.25 -25.10
C LEU A 96 -5.24 -15.42 -26.52
N GLN A 97 -4.37 -15.37 -27.54
CA GLN A 97 -4.74 -15.67 -28.93
C GLN A 97 -5.29 -17.10 -29.14
N GLN A 98 -5.05 -18.01 -28.20
CA GLN A 98 -5.59 -19.37 -28.24
C GLN A 98 -7.05 -19.46 -27.76
N VAL A 99 -7.62 -18.37 -27.22
CA VAL A 99 -8.99 -18.37 -26.66
C VAL A 99 -9.78 -17.11 -27.08
N PRO A 100 -10.55 -17.16 -28.18
CA PRO A 100 -11.27 -16.00 -28.72
C PRO A 100 -12.24 -15.31 -27.75
N LYS A 101 -12.85 -16.06 -26.83
CA LYS A 101 -13.72 -15.52 -25.77
C LYS A 101 -12.99 -14.57 -24.82
N LEU A 102 -11.71 -14.84 -24.51
CA LEU A 102 -10.91 -13.98 -23.63
C LEU A 102 -10.50 -12.66 -24.32
N GLN A 103 -10.30 -12.66 -25.64
CA GLN A 103 -10.01 -11.44 -26.40
C GLN A 103 -11.20 -10.46 -26.42
N ALA A 104 -12.43 -10.96 -26.55
CA ALA A 104 -13.62 -10.10 -26.53
C ALA A 104 -13.83 -9.45 -25.15
N VAL A 105 -13.57 -10.19 -24.07
CA VAL A 105 -13.60 -9.67 -22.70
C VAL A 105 -12.48 -8.65 -22.46
N GLU A 106 -11.27 -8.92 -22.95
CA GLU A 106 -10.13 -8.00 -22.89
C GLU A 106 -10.42 -6.66 -23.61
N GLN A 107 -11.09 -6.70 -24.77
CA GLN A 107 -11.50 -5.49 -25.51
C GLN A 107 -12.67 -4.74 -24.86
N ALA A 108 -13.56 -5.41 -24.14
CA ALA A 108 -14.64 -4.75 -23.41
C ALA A 108 -14.12 -4.05 -22.14
N VAL A 109 -13.20 -4.70 -21.42
CA VAL A 109 -12.53 -4.16 -20.22
C VAL A 109 -11.65 -2.94 -20.54
N SER A 110 -11.09 -2.86 -21.74
CA SER A 110 -10.20 -1.74 -22.14
C SER A 110 -10.92 -0.38 -22.26
N ARG A 111 -12.26 -0.36 -22.44
CA ARG A 111 -13.02 0.89 -22.62
C ARG A 111 -13.21 1.73 -21.36
N GLU A 112 -13.08 1.14 -20.16
CA GLU A 112 -13.21 1.83 -18.87
C GLU A 112 -12.00 1.58 -17.94
N GLY A 113 -10.79 1.51 -18.50
CA GLY A 113 -9.57 1.18 -17.76
C GLY A 113 -9.35 2.00 -16.48
N LEU A 114 -9.61 3.31 -16.52
CA LEU A 114 -9.49 4.18 -15.34
C LEU A 114 -10.45 3.78 -14.22
N LYS A 115 -11.73 3.55 -14.56
CA LYS A 115 -12.76 3.17 -13.59
C LYS A 115 -12.46 1.80 -13.01
N LEU A 116 -12.01 0.86 -13.84
CA LEU A 116 -11.57 -0.46 -13.41
C LEU A 116 -10.43 -0.35 -12.39
N VAL A 117 -9.37 0.41 -12.67
CA VAL A 117 -8.25 0.62 -11.74
C VAL A 117 -8.73 1.32 -10.47
N LEU A 118 -9.54 2.37 -10.55
CA LEU A 118 -10.04 3.07 -9.35
C LEU A 118 -10.86 2.14 -8.44
N LEU A 119 -11.86 1.44 -8.99
CA LEU A 119 -12.77 0.60 -8.20
C LEU A 119 -12.05 -0.56 -7.53
N THR A 120 -11.13 -1.19 -8.25
CA THR A 120 -10.34 -2.32 -7.74
C THR A 120 -9.30 -1.88 -6.70
N ARG A 121 -8.74 -0.66 -6.78
CA ARG A 121 -7.85 -0.10 -5.74
C ARG A 121 -8.58 0.32 -4.48
N LEU A 122 -9.80 0.80 -4.64
CA LEU A 122 -10.71 1.11 -3.52
C LEU A 122 -11.28 -0.16 -2.86
N SER A 123 -11.29 -1.27 -3.60
CA SER A 123 -11.67 -2.57 -3.09
C SER A 123 -10.47 -3.26 -2.43
N PRO A 124 -10.57 -3.71 -1.16
CA PRO A 124 -9.51 -4.48 -0.52
C PRO A 124 -9.52 -5.96 -0.94
N ALA A 125 -10.30 -6.33 -1.96
CA ALA A 125 -10.43 -7.71 -2.40
C ALA A 125 -9.14 -8.28 -3.01
N PHE A 126 -8.29 -7.42 -3.59
CA PHE A 126 -7.13 -7.85 -4.36
C PHE A 126 -5.83 -7.25 -3.80
N PRO A 127 -4.75 -8.06 -3.69
CA PRO A 127 -3.44 -7.57 -3.28
C PRO A 127 -2.87 -6.54 -4.28
N PHE A 128 -2.34 -5.43 -3.74
CA PHE A 128 -1.81 -4.30 -4.53
C PHE A 128 -0.80 -4.73 -5.61
N SER A 129 0.16 -5.56 -5.24
CA SER A 129 1.24 -5.99 -6.12
C SER A 129 0.78 -6.91 -7.25
N LEU A 130 -0.19 -7.78 -6.99
CA LEU A 130 -0.78 -8.65 -8.02
C LEU A 130 -1.57 -7.84 -9.05
N LEU A 131 -2.34 -6.85 -8.58
CA LEU A 131 -3.04 -5.93 -9.46
C LEU A 131 -2.09 -5.16 -10.39
N ASN A 132 -0.95 -4.66 -9.88
CA ASN A 132 0.04 -3.95 -10.69
C ASN A 132 0.50 -4.79 -11.89
N LEU A 133 0.80 -6.07 -11.65
CA LEU A 133 1.21 -6.99 -12.69
C LEU A 133 0.07 -7.31 -13.66
N ALA A 134 -1.13 -7.58 -13.15
CA ALA A 134 -2.32 -7.86 -13.96
C ALA A 134 -2.63 -6.69 -14.92
N TYR A 135 -2.55 -5.45 -14.45
CA TYR A 135 -2.74 -4.28 -15.30
C TYR A 135 -1.64 -4.12 -16.34
N GLY A 136 -0.39 -4.47 -16.00
CA GLY A 136 0.73 -4.51 -16.94
C GLY A 136 0.46 -5.44 -18.12
N LEU A 137 -0.17 -6.59 -17.86
CA LEU A 137 -0.55 -7.59 -18.87
C LEU A 137 -1.82 -7.24 -19.66
N SER A 138 -2.65 -6.34 -19.14
CA SER A 138 -3.91 -5.92 -19.77
C SER A 138 -3.71 -4.78 -20.79
N GLU A 139 -4.79 -4.46 -21.52
CA GLU A 139 -4.89 -3.31 -22.43
C GLU A 139 -5.07 -1.95 -21.71
N VAL A 140 -5.02 -1.89 -20.38
CA VAL A 140 -5.13 -0.61 -19.64
C VAL A 140 -3.96 0.31 -19.97
N SER A 141 -4.28 1.54 -20.37
CA SER A 141 -3.28 2.57 -20.71
C SER A 141 -2.45 2.96 -19.47
N LEU A 142 -1.18 3.34 -19.67
CA LEU A 142 -0.34 3.84 -18.57
C LEU A 142 -0.97 5.08 -17.91
N ARG A 143 -1.61 5.94 -18.70
CA ARG A 143 -2.28 7.14 -18.22
C ARG A 143 -3.42 6.80 -17.25
N ASP A 144 -4.33 5.92 -17.66
CA ASP A 144 -5.48 5.54 -16.83
C ASP A 144 -5.03 4.80 -15.57
N TYR A 145 -3.98 3.99 -15.69
CA TYR A 145 -3.34 3.32 -14.57
C TYR A 145 -2.76 4.33 -13.56
N SER A 146 -1.94 5.27 -14.02
CA SER A 146 -1.28 6.26 -13.15
C SER A 146 -2.30 7.19 -12.47
N ILE A 147 -3.34 7.64 -13.17
CA ILE A 147 -4.43 8.41 -12.56
C ILE A 147 -5.21 7.55 -11.55
N GLY A 148 -5.45 6.28 -11.89
CA GLY A 148 -6.17 5.35 -11.02
C GLY A 148 -5.45 5.03 -9.70
N LEU A 149 -4.14 5.28 -9.59
CA LEU A 149 -3.38 5.13 -8.35
C LEU A 149 -3.87 6.06 -7.24
N ILE A 150 -4.55 7.16 -7.56
CA ILE A 150 -5.24 8.03 -6.57
C ILE A 150 -6.20 7.20 -5.69
N GLY A 151 -6.76 6.11 -6.22
CA GLY A 151 -7.61 5.19 -5.47
C GLY A 151 -6.93 4.53 -4.26
N ILE A 152 -5.60 4.55 -4.13
CA ILE A 152 -4.93 3.96 -2.95
C ILE A 152 -4.88 4.91 -1.75
N ILE A 153 -5.11 6.21 -1.94
CA ILE A 153 -4.92 7.23 -0.91
C ILE A 153 -5.70 6.90 0.38
N PRO A 154 -6.99 6.55 0.35
CA PRO A 154 -7.73 6.25 1.59
C PRO A 154 -7.11 5.09 2.39
N GLY A 155 -6.71 4.02 1.69
CA GLY A 155 -6.05 2.87 2.30
C GLY A 155 -4.67 3.22 2.85
N THR A 156 -3.88 4.00 2.11
CA THR A 156 -2.57 4.48 2.54
C THR A 156 -2.67 5.31 3.82
N VAL A 157 -3.61 6.26 3.88
CA VAL A 157 -3.85 7.09 5.08
C VAL A 157 -4.28 6.23 6.27
N LEU A 158 -5.15 5.25 6.03
CA LEU A 158 -5.57 4.32 7.09
C LEU A 158 -4.38 3.55 7.68
N PHE A 159 -3.58 2.89 6.84
CA PHE A 159 -2.47 2.07 7.33
C PHE A 159 -1.34 2.89 7.94
N CYS A 160 -1.03 4.07 7.38
CA CYS A 160 -0.09 5.00 8.01
C CYS A 160 -0.63 5.53 9.35
N GLY A 161 -1.94 5.81 9.44
CA GLY A 161 -2.57 6.22 10.69
C GLY A 161 -2.53 5.14 11.77
N LEU A 162 -2.81 3.88 11.40
CA LEU A 162 -2.67 2.74 12.30
C LEU A 162 -1.21 2.54 12.75
N GLY A 163 -0.26 2.69 11.82
CA GLY A 163 1.17 2.66 12.12
C GLY A 163 1.60 3.76 13.10
N ALA A 164 1.14 4.99 12.88
CA ALA A 164 1.42 6.13 13.76
C ALA A 164 0.86 5.91 15.17
N LEU A 165 -0.38 5.41 15.28
CA LEU A 165 -0.97 5.05 16.57
C LEU A 165 -0.18 3.93 17.26
N ALA A 166 0.21 2.89 16.52
CA ALA A 166 0.97 1.76 17.06
C ALA A 166 2.38 2.17 17.53
N GLY A 167 3.05 3.06 16.79
CA GLY A 167 4.36 3.60 17.16
C GLY A 167 4.33 4.46 18.43
N ASP A 168 3.22 5.16 18.67
CA ASP A 168 3.01 6.02 19.84
C ASP A 168 2.37 5.30 21.05
N VAL A 169 2.25 3.96 21.04
CA VAL A 169 1.72 3.18 22.19
C VAL A 169 2.50 3.45 23.48
N ALA A 170 3.78 3.85 23.39
CA ALA A 170 4.56 4.32 24.54
C ALA A 170 3.95 5.58 25.20
N ARG A 171 3.39 6.50 24.41
CA ARG A 171 2.77 7.76 24.89
C ARG A 171 1.39 7.57 25.46
N PHE A 172 0.73 6.44 25.18
CA PHE A 172 -0.51 6.08 25.87
C PHE A 172 -0.29 5.93 27.39
N ARG A 173 0.89 5.46 27.80
CA ARG A 173 1.29 5.40 29.21
C ARG A 173 1.46 6.79 29.81
N GLU A 174 1.98 7.75 29.05
CA GLU A 174 2.12 9.16 29.45
C GLU A 174 0.75 9.85 29.63
N VAL A 175 -0.25 9.51 28.79
CA VAL A 175 -1.64 9.98 28.96
C VAL A 175 -2.24 9.46 30.27
N LEU A 176 -2.05 8.18 30.58
CA LEU A 176 -2.51 7.59 31.85
C LEU A 176 -1.75 8.16 33.07
N ALA A 177 -0.50 8.58 32.88
CA ALA A 177 0.29 9.30 33.88
C ALA A 177 -0.08 10.79 34.01
N GLY A 178 -0.96 11.30 33.13
CA GLY A 178 -1.39 12.71 33.11
C GLY A 178 -0.38 13.67 32.48
N GLU A 179 0.69 13.17 31.85
CA GLU A 179 1.77 13.98 31.28
C GLU A 179 1.51 14.41 29.82
N ALA A 180 0.63 13.70 29.12
CA ALA A 180 0.29 14.00 27.73
C ALA A 180 -1.09 14.66 27.60
N ASP A 181 -1.21 15.60 26.66
CA ASP A 181 -2.46 16.30 26.35
C ASP A 181 -3.56 15.32 25.87
N PRO A 182 -4.63 15.10 26.66
CA PRO A 182 -5.69 14.14 26.34
C PRO A 182 -6.42 14.49 25.04
N LEU A 183 -6.50 15.78 24.69
CA LEU A 183 -7.17 16.24 23.48
C LEU A 183 -6.43 15.78 22.23
N THR A 184 -5.10 15.91 22.20
CA THR A 184 -4.28 15.44 21.10
C THR A 184 -4.44 13.93 20.85
N TRP A 185 -4.53 13.13 21.92
CA TRP A 185 -4.73 11.69 21.80
C TRP A 185 -6.14 11.34 21.30
N ALA A 186 -7.16 12.02 21.85
CA ALA A 186 -8.55 11.88 21.40
C ALA A 186 -8.71 12.22 19.91
N LEU A 187 -8.09 13.30 19.44
CA LEU A 187 -8.11 13.70 18.03
C LEU A 187 -7.46 12.66 17.11
N ARG A 188 -6.36 12.03 17.54
CA ARG A 188 -5.68 10.99 16.75
C ARG A 188 -6.53 9.72 16.63
N VAL A 189 -7.12 9.26 17.74
CA VAL A 189 -8.02 8.12 17.72
C VAL A 189 -9.27 8.43 16.89
N ALA A 190 -9.88 9.59 17.08
CA ALA A 190 -11.02 10.04 16.30
C ALA A 190 -10.69 10.10 14.80
N GLY A 191 -9.50 10.60 14.43
CA GLY A 191 -9.01 10.65 13.05
C GLY A 191 -8.85 9.27 12.41
N VAL A 192 -8.30 8.30 13.12
CA VAL A 192 -8.21 6.92 12.63
C VAL A 192 -9.60 6.28 12.50
N LEU A 193 -10.49 6.47 13.48
CA LEU A 193 -11.88 5.98 13.39
C LEU A 193 -12.62 6.60 12.20
N ALA A 194 -12.45 7.91 11.96
CA ALA A 194 -13.02 8.60 10.81
C ALA A 194 -12.47 8.03 9.49
N THR A 195 -11.17 7.75 9.42
CA THR A 195 -10.51 7.16 8.25
C THR A 195 -11.01 5.73 8.00
N VAL A 196 -11.17 4.92 9.05
CA VAL A 196 -11.81 3.60 8.96
C VAL A 196 -13.22 3.73 8.39
N GLY A 197 -14.01 4.68 8.89
CA GLY A 197 -15.35 4.96 8.37
C GLY A 197 -15.34 5.29 6.87
N VAL A 198 -14.47 6.20 6.44
CA VAL A 198 -14.29 6.56 5.02
C VAL A 198 -13.89 5.35 4.19
N VAL A 199 -12.88 4.59 4.60
CA VAL A 199 -12.43 3.39 3.88
C VAL A 199 -13.54 2.36 3.78
N VAL A 200 -14.29 2.10 4.86
CA VAL A 200 -15.41 1.16 4.84
C VAL A 200 -16.50 1.63 3.88
N LEU A 201 -16.87 2.91 3.90
CA LEU A 201 -17.88 3.45 3.00
C LEU A 201 -17.44 3.35 1.55
N VAL A 202 -16.23 3.81 1.24
CA VAL A 202 -15.71 3.80 -0.13
C VAL A 202 -15.52 2.37 -0.63
N SER A 203 -14.97 1.47 0.18
CA SER A 203 -14.84 0.06 -0.18
C SER A 203 -16.19 -0.66 -0.32
N ARG A 204 -17.22 -0.28 0.45
CA ARG A 204 -18.58 -0.81 0.27
C ARG A 204 -19.19 -0.33 -1.04
N THR A 205 -19.06 0.96 -1.34
CA THR A 205 -19.56 1.53 -2.60
C THR A 205 -18.84 0.93 -3.80
N ALA A 206 -17.51 0.80 -3.73
CA ALA A 206 -16.71 0.19 -4.79
C ALA A 206 -17.10 -1.27 -5.03
N ARG A 207 -17.31 -2.06 -3.97
CA ARG A 207 -17.78 -3.46 -4.10
C ARG A 207 -19.16 -3.57 -4.73
N ARG A 208 -20.11 -2.69 -4.36
CA ARG A 208 -21.45 -2.67 -4.98
C ARG A 208 -21.36 -2.36 -6.48
N ALA A 209 -20.60 -1.33 -6.84
CA ALA A 209 -20.40 -0.96 -8.24
C ALA A 209 -19.74 -2.08 -9.08
N LEU A 210 -18.86 -2.90 -8.48
CA LEU A 210 -18.26 -4.05 -9.15
C LEU A 210 -19.27 -5.20 -9.36
N HIS A 211 -20.13 -5.47 -8.36
CA HIS A 211 -21.18 -6.50 -8.49
C HIS A 211 -22.21 -6.14 -9.57
N ASP A 212 -22.59 -4.86 -9.69
CA ASP A 212 -23.56 -4.42 -10.70
C ASP A 212 -23.01 -4.67 -12.13
N VAL A 213 -21.72 -4.41 -12.35
CA VAL A 213 -21.04 -4.68 -13.62
C VAL A 213 -20.98 -6.18 -13.91
N GLU A 214 -20.66 -7.01 -12.92
CA GLU A 214 -20.59 -8.47 -13.07
C GLU A 214 -21.96 -9.09 -13.39
N SER A 215 -23.05 -8.55 -12.81
CA SER A 215 -24.42 -9.03 -13.07
C SER A 215 -25.00 -8.60 -14.43
N SER A 216 -24.34 -7.67 -15.12
CA SER A 216 -24.76 -7.13 -16.42
C SER A 216 -24.10 -7.84 -17.62
N LEU A 217 -23.15 -8.74 -17.36
CA LEU A 217 -22.38 -9.54 -18.34
C LEU A 217 -22.95 -10.95 -18.46
#